data_AF-A0A7X7IBS5-F1
#
_entry.id   AF-A0A7X7IBS5-F1
#
_cell.length_a   1.000
_cell.length_b   1.000
_cell.length_c   1.000
_cell.angle_alpha   90.00
_cell.angle_beta   90.00
_cell.angle_gamma   90.00
#
_symmetry.space_group_name_H-M   'P 1'
#
loop_
_entity.id
_entity.type
_entity.pdbx_description
1 polymer ?
#
loop_
_entity_poly.entity_id
_entity_poly.type
_entity_poly.pdbx_seq_one_letter_code
_entity_poly.pdbx_strand_id
1 'polypeptide(L)' 'GYRINKGKAMCTLPPGVRIPVEAPMGLAFHNVMEYSNLASFLPEIYAEFGPEIH' A
#
# COMPACT_ATOMS: atom_id res chain seq x y z
N GLY A 1 -7.72 -10.00 7.62
CA GLY A 1 -7.94 -9.59 6.22
C GLY A 1 -8.23 -10.82 5.39
N TYR A 2 -7.87 -10.80 4.11
CA TYR A 2 -7.93 -11.98 3.25
C TYR A 2 -6.51 -12.37 2.82
N ARG A 3 -6.28 -13.68 2.70
CA ARG A 3 -5.07 -14.24 2.09
C ARG A 3 -5.49 -14.97 0.81
N ILE A 4 -4.66 -14.89 -0.24
CA ILE A 4 -4.84 -15.71 -1.42
C ILE A 4 -4.15 -17.06 -1.21
N ASN A 5 -4.88 -18.16 -1.39
CA ASN A 5 -4.36 -19.53 -1.36
C ASN A 5 -4.83 -20.26 -2.63
N LYS A 6 -3.88 -20.68 -3.48
CA LYS A 6 -4.17 -21.33 -4.77
C LYS A 6 -5.21 -20.57 -5.62
N GLY A 7 -5.07 -19.25 -5.69
CA GLY A 7 -5.97 -18.37 -6.45
C GLY A 7 -7.32 -18.06 -5.77
N LYS A 8 -7.59 -18.59 -4.58
CA LYS A 8 -8.83 -18.32 -3.82
C LYS A 8 -8.57 -17.41 -2.63
N ALA A 9 -9.41 -16.39 -2.47
CA ALA A 9 -9.39 -15.54 -1.29
C ALA A 9 -9.97 -16.29 -0.08
N MET A 10 -9.21 -16.36 1.01
CA MET A 10 -9.61 -16.96 2.28
C MET A 10 -9.61 -15.88 3.37
N CYS A 11 -10.72 -15.77 4.10
CA CYS A 11 -10.79 -14.89 5.27
C CYS A 11 -9.84 -15.41 6.35
N THR A 12 -8.97 -14.53 6.84
CA THR A 12 -8.00 -14.84 7.91
C THR A 12 -8.36 -14.21 9.25
N LEU A 13 -9.53 -13.58 9.34
CA LEU A 13 -10.00 -12.99 10.58
C LEU A 13 -10.51 -14.08 11.52
N PRO A 14 -10.28 -13.95 12.84
CA PRO A 14 -10.93 -14.82 13.82
C PRO A 14 -12.46 -14.73 13.70
N PRO A 15 -13.20 -15.80 14.04
CA PRO A 15 -14.66 -15.78 14.01
C PRO A 15 -15.25 -14.61 14.80
N GLY A 16 -16.25 -13.94 14.23
CA GLY A 16 -16.93 -12.79 14.86
C GLY A 16 -16.18 -11.45 14.79
N VAL A 17 -14.91 -11.45 14.37
CA VAL A 17 -14.14 -10.21 14.21
C VAL A 17 -14.48 -9.52 12.90
N ARG A 18 -14.77 -8.22 12.97
CA ARG A 18 -14.93 -7.33 11.82
C ARG A 18 -13.87 -6.25 11.87
N ILE A 19 -13.38 -5.86 10.69
CA ILE A 19 -12.45 -4.74 10.57
C ILE A 19 -13.27 -3.45 10.56
N PRO A 20 -12.89 -2.42 11.34
CA PRO A 20 -13.51 -1.10 11.28
C PRO A 20 -13.44 -0.52 9.87
N VAL A 21 -14.47 0.22 9.45
CA VAL A 21 -14.54 0.78 8.10
C VAL A 21 -13.47 1.85 7.86
N GLU A 22 -12.99 2.47 8.93
CA GLU A 22 -11.94 3.47 8.96
C GLU A 22 -10.59 2.89 8.55
N ALA A 23 -10.34 1.60 8.80
CA ALA A 23 -9.07 0.97 8.45
C ALA A 23 -8.80 0.95 6.93
N PRO A 24 -9.71 0.47 6.05
CA PRO A 24 -9.52 0.59 4.61
C PRO A 24 -9.60 2.04 4.10
N MET A 25 -10.38 2.93 4.74
CA MET A 25 -10.41 4.36 4.38
C MET A 25 -9.06 5.03 4.65
N GLY A 26 -8.49 4.81 5.84
CA GLY A 26 -7.18 5.31 6.20
C GLY A 26 -6.13 4.82 5.21
N LEU A 27 -6.12 3.52 4.90
CA LEU A 27 -5.19 2.96 3.91
C LEU A 27 -5.33 3.62 2.54
N ALA A 28 -6.56 3.87 2.07
CA ALA A 28 -6.79 4.55 0.81
C ALA A 28 -6.26 6.00 0.82
N PHE A 29 -6.51 6.75 1.90
CA PHE A 29 -6.02 8.11 2.06
C PHE A 29 -4.48 8.16 2.14
N HIS A 30 -3.88 7.30 2.96
CA HIS A 30 -2.42 7.18 3.09
C HIS A 30 -1.77 6.90 1.74
N ASN A 31 -2.28 5.93 0.97
CA ASN A 31 -1.74 5.62 -0.35
C ASN A 31 -1.76 6.82 -1.28
N VAL A 32 -2.88 7.55 -1.35
CA VAL A 32 -2.96 8.74 -2.22
C VAL A 32 -1.93 9.78 -1.78
N MET A 33 -1.88 10.11 -0.50
CA MET A 33 -0.95 11.13 0.00
C MET A 33 0.52 10.73 -0.20
N GLU A 34 0.88 9.48 0.13
CA GLU A 34 2.25 8.98 0.01
C GLU A 34 2.70 8.90 -1.45
N TYR A 35 1.92 8.29 -2.34
CA TYR A 35 2.32 8.14 -3.74
C TYR A 35 2.22 9.44 -4.53
N SER A 36 1.27 10.33 -4.23
CA SER A 36 1.25 11.67 -4.84
C SER A 36 2.44 12.51 -4.39
N ASN A 37 2.80 12.45 -3.11
CA ASN A 37 3.99 13.13 -2.59
C ASN A 37 5.27 12.55 -3.22
N LEU A 38 5.43 11.23 -3.21
CA LEU A 38 6.59 10.56 -3.82
C LEU A 38 6.70 10.92 -5.31
N ALA A 39 5.61 10.84 -6.07
CA ALA A 39 5.61 11.16 -7.50
C ALA A 39 6.05 12.60 -7.80
N SER A 40 5.84 13.54 -6.86
CA SER A 40 6.19 14.95 -7.07
C SER A 40 7.69 15.22 -7.16
N PHE A 41 8.53 14.40 -6.50
CA PHE A 41 9.98 14.61 -6.46
C PHE A 41 10.79 13.37 -6.88
N LEU A 42 10.15 12.22 -7.08
CA LEU A 42 10.82 10.98 -7.49
C LEU A 42 11.68 11.13 -8.75
N PRO A 43 11.25 11.84 -9.83
CA PRO A 43 12.09 12.01 -11.01
C PRO A 43 13.40 12.76 -10.72
N GLU A 44 13.35 13.78 -9.85
CA GLU A 44 14.48 14.63 -9.49
C GLU A 44 15.49 13.85 -8.65
N ILE A 45 15.02 13.21 -7.57
CA ILE A 45 15.87 12.38 -6.72
C ILE A 45 16.47 11.21 -7.50
N TYR A 46 15.71 10.59 -8.40
CA TYR A 46 16.24 9.52 -9.24
C TYR A 46 17.30 10.01 -10.22
N ALA A 47 17.16 11.21 -10.79
CA ALA A 47 18.19 11.80 -11.65
C ALA A 47 19.46 12.15 -10.87
N GLU A 48 19.34 12.59 -9.62
CA GLU A 48 20.47 12.97 -8.77
C GLU A 48 21.24 11.77 -8.21
N PHE A 49 20.54 10.70 -7.80
CA PHE A 49 21.15 9.58 -7.06
C PHE A 49 21.01 8.20 -7.71
N GLY A 50 20.11 8.04 -8.68
CA GLY A 50 19.82 6.76 -9.36
C GLY A 50 20.88 6.25 -10.36
N PRO A 51 21.63 7.09 -11.10
CA PRO A 51 22.52 6.60 -12.17
C PRO A 51 23.69 5.73 -11.70
N GLU A 52 24.10 5.85 -10.43
CA GLU A 52 25.27 5.14 -9.88
C GLU A 52 24.91 3.91 -9.04
N ILE A 53 23.62 3.57 -8.91
CA ILE A 53 23.19 2.35 -8.22
C ILE A 53 23.32 1.17 -9.21
N HIS A 54 24.53 0.63 -9.32
CA HIS A 54 24.86 -0.63 -9.99
C HIS A 54 25.36 -1.67 -8.99
#